data_AF-A0A838R1H8-F1
#
_entry.id   AF-A0A838R1H8-F1
#
_cell.length_a   1.000
_cell.length_b   1.000
_cell.length_c   1.000
_cell.angle_alpha   90.00
_cell.angle_beta   90.00
_cell.angle_gamma   90.00
#
_symmetry.space_group_name_H-M   'P 1'
#
loop_
_entity.id
_entity.type
_entity.pdbx_description
1 polymer ?
#
loop_
_entity_poly.entity_id
_entity_poly.type
_entity_poly.pdbx_seq_one_letter_code
_entity_poly.pdbx_strand_id
1 'polypeptide(L)'
;MNRLGLFATFCAALWCASTAQAVLVNQYTFNNGTANDTGPGAQHGTVVDPTGISKFIGGQLDLTANNGVQSATPTNGAYVNLPNGIASAAIGGGQANEASFEMWVTVQQNRFWARLFDFGGSNAGEDTSEGANEQDYLMFVPQGFNNTYGFESHPAFAGTAGVNGAAVLGAAESPLPTGVQHHIVVTYDQNDTTGGPGGTAKVYLNNAAPIVGAISANMPLGSIGNEVNSWLGRAQWNDALIDASYEEFRIYDHALTDSEVTASSTAGPVEAIVPTLVVDRDTGAITLQNQTSTAFSVTSYTISSAAGGLEVSPSWDPIAPANGWTIQTNSSTELRETGGTPQAVASAGSIALGSPWVETPIEDLVFSFNLSGGGSGLGLVEYVGNGGVPHGRSDFDTDGTVDVDDWVTFLNGHGDNLAGLSDVAQYLKGDLNGDNATNHADFLLFRGDFIADNSLAAFEALTAGVPEPSALALAALASLAVAGGRSRRRGR
;
A
#
# COMPACT_ATOMS: atom_id res chain seq x y z
N MET A 1 58.61 -13.97 -70.87
CA MET A 1 58.25 -12.53 -70.83
C MET A 1 56.87 -12.42 -70.20
N ASN A 2 56.84 -11.75 -69.05
CA ASN A 2 55.74 -11.31 -68.19
C ASN A 2 54.31 -11.31 -68.77
N ARG A 3 53.33 -11.73 -67.95
CA ARG A 3 52.30 -10.82 -67.39
C ARG A 3 51.37 -11.52 -66.38
N LEU A 4 51.24 -10.84 -65.23
CA LEU A 4 50.09 -10.67 -64.33
C LEU A 4 49.35 -11.90 -63.75
N GLY A 5 49.38 -11.98 -62.42
CA GLY A 5 48.35 -12.62 -61.59
C GLY A 5 48.42 -12.06 -60.17
N LEU A 6 47.71 -10.96 -59.90
CA LEU A 6 47.49 -10.42 -58.56
C LEU A 6 46.05 -10.78 -58.17
N PHE A 7 45.87 -11.85 -57.38
CA PHE A 7 44.60 -12.14 -56.72
C PHE A 7 44.62 -11.43 -55.35
N ALA A 8 43.80 -10.40 -55.21
CA ALA A 8 43.52 -9.78 -53.92
C ALA A 8 42.39 -10.56 -53.23
N THR A 9 42.72 -11.22 -52.12
CA THR A 9 41.74 -11.89 -51.26
C THR A 9 41.07 -10.83 -50.39
N PHE A 10 39.78 -10.58 -50.61
CA PHE A 10 38.95 -9.74 -49.73
C PHE A 10 38.52 -10.60 -48.53
N CYS A 11 39.12 -10.38 -47.36
CA CYS A 11 38.59 -10.90 -46.10
C CYS A 11 37.45 -9.98 -45.64
N ALA A 12 36.20 -10.41 -45.82
CA ALA A 12 35.06 -9.80 -45.15
C ALA A 12 35.07 -10.25 -43.68
N ALA A 13 35.44 -9.35 -42.77
CA ALA A 13 35.21 -9.55 -41.35
C ALA A 13 33.73 -9.32 -41.07
N LEU A 14 32.97 -10.39 -40.80
CA LEU A 14 31.66 -10.28 -40.17
C LEU A 14 31.89 -9.78 -38.73
N TRP A 15 31.58 -8.51 -38.47
CA TRP A 15 31.28 -8.05 -37.13
C TRP A 15 29.89 -8.59 -36.77
N CYS A 16 29.84 -9.66 -35.96
CA CYS A 16 28.65 -9.93 -35.18
C CYS A 16 28.58 -8.85 -34.10
N ALA A 17 27.70 -7.87 -34.27
CA ALA A 17 27.29 -7.03 -33.16
C ALA A 17 26.60 -7.95 -32.13
N SER A 18 27.22 -8.14 -30.97
CA SER A 18 26.50 -8.64 -29.81
C SER A 18 25.43 -7.60 -29.49
N THR A 19 24.15 -7.99 -29.55
CA THR A 19 23.08 -7.20 -28.94
C THR A 19 23.48 -7.00 -27.48
N ALA A 20 23.72 -5.75 -27.08
CA ALA A 20 23.96 -5.43 -25.69
C ALA A 20 22.74 -5.93 -24.90
N GLN A 21 22.99 -6.72 -23.87
CA GLN A 21 21.94 -7.15 -22.94
C GLN A 21 21.44 -5.92 -22.19
N ALA A 22 20.13 -5.83 -21.97
CA ALA A 22 19.53 -4.77 -21.16
C ALA A 22 20.32 -4.43 -19.89
N VAL A 23 20.78 -3.19 -19.76
CA VAL A 23 21.44 -2.74 -18.53
C VAL A 23 20.46 -1.90 -17.73
N LEU A 24 19.94 -2.52 -16.67
CA LEU A 24 19.18 -1.82 -15.63
C LEU A 24 20.11 -0.83 -14.91
N VAL A 25 19.77 0.45 -14.94
CA VAL A 25 20.56 1.51 -14.29
C VAL A 25 19.97 1.95 -12.95
N ASN A 26 18.64 1.97 -12.84
CA ASN A 26 17.94 2.35 -11.61
C ASN A 26 16.72 1.45 -11.38
N GLN A 27 16.46 1.13 -10.13
CA GLN A 27 15.36 0.27 -9.69
C GLN A 27 14.79 0.77 -8.36
N TYR A 28 13.52 1.14 -8.34
CA TYR A 28 12.82 1.64 -7.17
C TYR A 28 11.72 0.66 -6.80
N THR A 29 11.99 -0.24 -5.85
CA THR A 29 11.08 -1.33 -5.48
C THR A 29 10.04 -0.95 -4.44
N PHE A 30 10.24 0.13 -3.68
CA PHE A 30 9.37 0.57 -2.57
C PHE A 30 9.16 -0.44 -1.42
N ASN A 31 9.62 -1.68 -1.57
CA ASN A 31 9.49 -2.82 -0.66
C ASN A 31 10.08 -2.58 0.75
N ASN A 32 10.97 -1.61 0.91
CA ASN A 32 11.62 -1.29 2.18
C ASN A 32 11.09 0.00 2.84
N GLY A 33 9.96 0.53 2.37
CA GLY A 33 9.38 1.75 2.91
C GLY A 33 10.11 3.03 2.48
N THR A 34 10.87 2.99 1.39
CA THR A 34 11.64 4.13 0.87
C THR A 34 11.54 4.24 -0.64
N ALA A 35 11.88 5.41 -1.19
CA ALA A 35 12.11 5.60 -2.63
C ALA A 35 13.60 5.43 -2.99
N ASN A 36 14.31 4.52 -2.32
CA ASN A 36 15.72 4.28 -2.58
C ASN A 36 15.90 3.41 -3.84
N ASP A 37 16.80 3.86 -4.71
CA ASP A 37 17.31 3.05 -5.81
C ASP A 37 18.11 1.84 -5.28
N THR A 38 17.62 0.63 -5.59
CA THR A 38 18.27 -0.65 -5.32
C THR A 38 19.10 -1.16 -6.51
N GLY A 39 19.05 -0.45 -7.64
CA GLY A 39 19.86 -0.70 -8.82
C GLY A 39 21.31 -0.23 -8.66
N PRO A 40 22.15 -0.45 -9.69
CA PRO A 40 23.57 -0.13 -9.63
C PRO A 40 23.87 1.37 -9.57
N GLY A 41 22.92 2.22 -9.97
CA GLY A 41 23.07 3.68 -9.94
C GLY A 41 23.12 4.28 -8.53
N ALA A 42 22.46 3.64 -7.54
CA ALA A 42 22.28 4.16 -6.18
C ALA A 42 21.76 5.62 -6.13
N GLN A 43 20.96 6.01 -7.12
CA GLN A 43 20.38 7.35 -7.24
C GLN A 43 19.05 7.43 -6.48
N HIS A 44 19.12 7.55 -5.16
CA HIS A 44 17.94 7.50 -4.29
C HIS A 44 16.99 8.69 -4.53
N GLY A 45 15.70 8.38 -4.62
CA GLY A 45 14.63 9.37 -4.62
C GLY A 45 14.21 9.78 -3.21
N THR A 46 13.47 10.87 -3.13
CA THR A 46 12.85 11.38 -1.91
C THR A 46 11.34 11.43 -2.09
N VAL A 47 10.58 10.82 -1.18
CA VAL A 47 9.13 11.04 -1.12
C VAL A 47 8.89 12.43 -0.53
N VAL A 48 8.29 13.32 -1.32
CA VAL A 48 7.87 14.64 -0.87
C VAL A 48 6.42 14.55 -0.46
N ASP A 49 6.16 14.68 0.84
CA ASP A 49 4.83 14.56 1.42
C ASP A 49 4.72 15.46 2.67
N PRO A 50 4.33 16.73 2.51
CA PRO A 50 4.27 17.68 3.62
C PRO A 50 3.24 17.33 4.70
N THR A 51 2.29 16.44 4.41
CA THR A 51 1.15 16.13 5.28
C THR A 51 1.11 14.68 5.78
N GLY A 52 2.02 13.82 5.33
CA GLY A 52 2.06 12.40 5.70
C GLY A 52 0.89 11.58 5.15
N ILE A 53 0.43 11.89 3.94
CA ILE A 53 -0.69 11.21 3.28
C ILE A 53 -0.27 9.97 2.48
N SER A 54 0.99 9.89 2.05
CA SER A 54 1.58 8.75 1.36
C SER A 54 1.82 7.59 2.33
N LYS A 55 1.75 6.36 1.82
CA LYS A 55 1.96 5.16 2.62
C LYS A 55 2.80 4.15 1.87
N PHE A 56 3.52 3.32 2.63
CA PHE A 56 4.14 2.11 2.11
C PHE A 56 3.39 0.91 2.67
N ILE A 57 2.62 0.22 1.83
CA ILE A 57 1.74 -0.88 2.22
C ILE A 57 1.91 -1.98 1.20
N GLY A 58 2.06 -3.24 1.63
CA GLY A 58 2.10 -4.37 0.69
C GLY A 58 3.28 -4.33 -0.30
N GLY A 59 4.32 -3.54 -0.02
CA GLY A 59 5.47 -3.34 -0.90
C GLY A 59 5.33 -2.27 -1.98
N GLN A 60 4.22 -1.53 -2.00
CA GLN A 60 4.02 -0.41 -2.93
C GLN A 60 4.11 0.93 -2.21
N LEU A 61 4.52 1.96 -2.95
CA LEU A 61 4.25 3.35 -2.60
C LEU A 61 2.81 3.70 -3.01
N ASP A 62 1.99 4.05 -2.03
CA ASP A 62 0.61 4.49 -2.22
C ASP A 62 0.51 6.03 -2.17
N LEU A 63 0.15 6.63 -3.30
CA LEU A 63 -0.13 8.07 -3.45
C LEU A 63 -1.62 8.36 -3.69
N THR A 64 -2.50 7.38 -3.46
CA THR A 64 -3.94 7.47 -3.79
C THR A 64 -4.72 8.45 -2.91
N ALA A 65 -4.11 8.87 -1.80
CA ALA A 65 -4.65 9.95 -0.96
C ALA A 65 -4.54 11.34 -1.63
N ASN A 66 -3.82 11.48 -2.75
CA ASN A 66 -3.83 12.70 -3.55
C ASN A 66 -5.23 12.94 -4.11
N ASN A 67 -5.92 13.97 -3.62
CA ASN A 67 -7.29 14.28 -4.00
C ASN A 67 -7.37 15.56 -4.87
N GLY A 68 -6.77 15.52 -6.06
CA GLY A 68 -6.83 16.64 -7.03
C GLY A 68 -5.97 17.85 -6.66
N VAL A 69 -5.04 17.68 -5.72
CA VAL A 69 -4.03 18.68 -5.37
C VAL A 69 -3.19 19.00 -6.61
N GLN A 70 -2.88 20.28 -6.82
CA GLN A 70 -2.22 20.76 -8.02
C GLN A 70 -0.69 20.79 -7.87
N SER A 71 0.04 20.51 -8.95
CA SER A 71 1.50 20.40 -8.94
C SER A 71 2.22 21.70 -8.58
N ALA A 72 1.67 22.89 -8.85
CA ALA A 72 2.30 24.16 -8.47
C ALA A 72 2.13 24.50 -6.98
N THR A 73 1.21 23.82 -6.28
CA THR A 73 0.99 24.00 -4.84
C THR A 73 0.74 22.64 -4.17
N PRO A 74 1.76 21.76 -4.07
CA PRO A 74 1.60 20.40 -3.58
C PRO A 74 1.53 20.32 -2.04
N THR A 75 1.00 21.35 -1.36
CA THR A 75 1.10 21.51 0.10
C THR A 75 0.37 20.41 0.88
N ASN A 76 -0.62 19.76 0.26
CA ASN A 76 -1.40 18.66 0.83
C ASN A 76 -1.35 17.42 -0.07
N GLY A 77 -0.30 17.31 -0.87
CA GLY A 77 -0.13 16.24 -1.85
C GLY A 77 1.23 15.57 -1.69
N ALA A 78 1.36 14.38 -2.27
CA ALA A 78 2.59 13.59 -2.21
C ALA A 78 3.06 13.17 -3.61
N TYR A 79 4.37 13.11 -3.80
CA TYR A 79 5.02 12.65 -5.04
C TYR A 79 6.46 12.19 -4.74
N VAL A 80 7.15 11.59 -5.73
CA VAL A 80 8.57 11.23 -5.60
C VAL A 80 9.42 12.22 -6.38
N ASN A 81 10.43 12.78 -5.72
CA ASN A 81 11.51 13.55 -6.33
C ASN A 81 12.75 12.67 -6.52
N LEU A 82 13.07 12.32 -7.77
CA LEU A 82 14.27 11.57 -8.15
C LEU A 82 15.44 12.53 -8.39
N PRO A 83 16.69 12.05 -8.34
CA PRO A 83 17.84 12.89 -8.66
C PRO A 83 17.74 13.49 -10.07
N ASN A 84 18.05 14.78 -10.20
CA ASN A 84 18.01 15.49 -11.47
C ASN A 84 18.97 14.86 -12.50
N GLY A 85 18.55 14.86 -13.77
CA GLY A 85 19.34 14.32 -14.87
C GLY A 85 19.31 12.80 -14.98
N ILE A 86 18.50 12.09 -14.18
CA ILE A 86 18.45 10.63 -14.18
C ILE A 86 18.03 10.04 -15.53
N ALA A 87 17.05 10.64 -16.21
CA ALA A 87 16.62 10.18 -17.52
C ALA A 87 17.66 10.52 -18.60
N SER A 88 18.24 11.71 -18.55
CA SER A 88 19.31 12.15 -19.45
C SER A 88 20.57 11.30 -19.30
N ALA A 89 20.91 10.89 -18.07
CA ALA A 89 22.03 10.00 -17.80
C ALA A 89 21.80 8.61 -18.39
N ALA A 90 20.56 8.08 -18.34
CA ALA A 90 20.21 6.82 -18.99
C ALA A 90 20.27 6.95 -20.52
N ILE A 91 19.66 8.01 -21.10
CA ILE A 91 19.66 8.25 -22.56
C ILE A 91 21.08 8.47 -23.11
N GLY A 92 21.96 9.12 -22.33
CA GLY A 92 23.37 9.30 -22.68
C GLY A 92 24.27 8.12 -22.28
N GLY A 93 23.74 7.15 -21.54
CA GLY A 93 24.41 5.94 -21.06
C GLY A 93 24.45 4.84 -22.12
N GLY A 94 24.94 3.65 -21.74
CA GLY A 94 24.90 2.45 -22.59
C GLY A 94 25.20 2.67 -24.08
N GLN A 95 24.20 2.40 -24.92
CA GLN A 95 24.15 2.92 -26.28
C GLN A 95 23.50 4.30 -26.26
N ALA A 96 24.25 5.33 -26.66
CA ALA A 96 23.75 6.69 -26.62
C ALA A 96 22.47 6.88 -27.44
N ASN A 97 21.63 7.80 -26.97
CA ASN A 97 20.35 8.22 -27.54
C ASN A 97 19.19 7.22 -27.40
N GLU A 98 19.30 6.26 -26.49
CA GLU A 98 18.20 5.35 -26.19
C GLU A 98 18.08 5.07 -24.68
N ALA A 99 16.85 4.82 -24.23
CA ALA A 99 16.54 4.46 -22.85
C ALA A 99 15.18 3.76 -22.77
N SER A 100 14.91 3.12 -21.64
CA SER A 100 13.56 2.63 -21.33
C SER A 100 13.14 2.96 -19.90
N PHE A 101 11.85 3.23 -19.74
CA PHE A 101 11.20 3.50 -18.46
C PHE A 101 10.09 2.46 -18.26
N GLU A 102 10.19 1.66 -17.20
CA GLU A 102 9.29 0.55 -16.92
C GLU A 102 8.66 0.71 -15.54
N MET A 103 7.38 0.38 -15.40
CA MET A 103 6.66 0.51 -14.14
C MET A 103 5.53 -0.51 -13.97
N TRP A 104 5.26 -0.86 -12.71
CA TRP A 104 4.04 -1.52 -12.27
C TRP A 104 3.25 -0.54 -11.41
N VAL A 105 2.07 -0.16 -11.89
CA VAL A 105 1.27 0.92 -11.28
C VAL A 105 -0.21 0.61 -11.29
N THR A 106 -0.93 1.09 -10.27
CA THR A 106 -2.39 1.04 -10.20
C THR A 106 -2.95 2.46 -10.06
N VAL A 107 -3.59 2.98 -11.10
CA VAL A 107 -4.27 4.29 -11.04
C VAL A 107 -5.65 4.10 -10.43
N GLN A 108 -6.00 4.81 -9.36
CA GLN A 108 -7.35 4.72 -8.76
C GLN A 108 -8.31 5.72 -9.37
N GLN A 109 -7.83 6.92 -9.68
CA GLN A 109 -8.62 7.95 -10.34
C GLN A 109 -7.81 8.63 -11.44
N ASN A 110 -8.32 8.59 -12.67
CA ASN A 110 -7.78 9.39 -13.74
C ASN A 110 -8.13 10.88 -13.52
N ARG A 111 -7.09 11.72 -13.61
CA ARG A 111 -7.23 13.17 -13.68
C ARG A 111 -6.52 13.64 -14.95
N PHE A 112 -7.18 14.55 -15.65
CA PHE A 112 -6.69 15.06 -16.91
C PHE A 112 -5.29 15.67 -16.71
N TRP A 113 -4.33 15.20 -17.50
CA TRP A 113 -2.90 15.56 -17.47
C TRP A 113 -2.13 15.25 -16.18
N ALA A 114 -2.70 14.48 -15.24
CA ALA A 114 -1.90 13.90 -14.16
C ALA A 114 -0.86 12.93 -14.75
N ARG A 115 0.36 12.93 -14.20
CA ARG A 115 1.52 12.26 -14.82
C ARG A 115 2.02 11.13 -13.92
N LEU A 116 2.24 9.95 -14.51
CA LEU A 116 2.90 8.84 -13.81
C LEU A 116 4.39 9.13 -13.62
N PHE A 117 5.04 9.67 -14.64
CA PHE A 117 6.34 10.31 -14.51
C PHE A 117 6.41 11.57 -15.37
N ASP A 118 7.32 12.45 -14.98
CA ASP A 118 7.65 13.67 -15.72
C ASP A 118 9.13 14.02 -15.48
N PHE A 119 9.94 13.92 -16.52
CA PHE A 119 11.37 14.19 -16.50
C PHE A 119 11.68 15.35 -17.45
N GLY A 120 12.30 16.42 -16.94
CA GLY A 120 12.63 17.59 -17.74
C GLY A 120 12.81 18.84 -16.90
N GLY A 121 12.31 19.98 -17.39
CA GLY A 121 12.37 21.25 -16.68
C GLY A 121 11.03 21.99 -16.69
N SER A 122 10.87 22.89 -15.72
CA SER A 122 9.85 23.94 -15.73
C SER A 122 10.49 25.29 -16.07
N ASN A 123 9.71 26.25 -16.56
CA ASN A 123 10.22 27.54 -17.04
C ASN A 123 10.96 28.33 -15.94
N ALA A 124 10.51 28.23 -14.69
CA ALA A 124 11.13 28.83 -13.51
C ALA A 124 12.17 27.93 -12.83
N GLY A 125 12.43 26.75 -13.39
CA GLY A 125 13.49 25.84 -12.97
C GLY A 125 13.05 24.74 -12.00
N GLU A 126 13.98 24.35 -11.14
CA GLU A 126 13.83 23.22 -10.21
C GLU A 126 12.67 23.41 -9.22
N ASP A 127 11.95 22.33 -8.92
CA ASP A 127 10.84 22.26 -7.95
C ASP A 127 9.61 23.13 -8.24
N THR A 128 9.52 23.67 -9.46
CA THR A 128 8.42 24.54 -9.90
C THR A 128 7.49 23.86 -10.91
N SER A 129 6.26 24.38 -11.08
CA SER A 129 5.26 23.79 -12.01
C SER A 129 4.37 24.84 -12.67
N GLU A 130 4.87 26.05 -12.93
CA GLU A 130 4.09 27.12 -13.58
C GLU A 130 3.90 26.94 -15.09
N GLY A 131 4.63 26.00 -15.70
CA GLY A 131 4.58 25.71 -17.12
C GLY A 131 5.96 25.37 -17.68
N ALA A 132 5.98 24.72 -18.85
CA ALA A 132 7.21 24.18 -19.44
C ALA A 132 7.29 24.37 -20.96
N ASN A 133 6.65 25.40 -21.52
CA ASN A 133 6.70 25.66 -22.96
C ASN A 133 8.10 26.02 -23.48
N GLU A 134 9.03 26.42 -22.61
CA GLU A 134 10.43 26.73 -22.93
C GLU A 134 11.38 25.58 -22.56
N GLN A 135 10.84 24.42 -22.17
CA GLN A 135 11.62 23.30 -21.65
C GLN A 135 11.33 22.01 -22.42
N ASP A 136 12.37 21.19 -22.48
CA ASP A 136 12.28 19.81 -22.95
C ASP A 136 11.81 18.91 -21.80
N TYR A 137 10.88 18.00 -22.06
CA TYR A 137 10.48 16.99 -21.08
C TYR A 137 9.91 15.72 -21.73
N LEU A 138 9.98 14.62 -20.98
CA LEU A 138 9.33 13.36 -21.26
C LEU A 138 8.28 13.09 -20.20
N MET A 139 7.09 12.67 -20.59
CA MET A 139 6.03 12.33 -19.65
C MET A 139 5.23 11.12 -20.08
N PHE A 140 4.65 10.44 -19.10
CA PHE A 140 3.56 9.51 -19.33
C PHE A 140 2.31 9.95 -18.57
N VAL A 141 1.17 9.97 -19.27
CA VAL A 141 -0.14 10.34 -18.73
C VAL A 141 -1.11 9.17 -18.80
N PRO A 142 -1.83 8.84 -17.71
CA PRO A 142 -2.96 7.92 -17.76
C PRO A 142 -4.17 8.47 -18.51
N GLN A 143 -4.31 9.79 -18.57
CA GLN A 143 -5.39 10.47 -19.28
C GLN A 143 -4.92 11.86 -19.73
N GLY A 144 -4.58 11.99 -21.01
CA GLY A 144 -4.16 13.24 -21.63
C GLY A 144 -5.03 13.60 -22.83
N PHE A 145 -4.39 14.01 -23.92
CA PHE A 145 -5.04 14.45 -25.15
C PHE A 145 -6.11 13.45 -25.64
N ASN A 146 -7.26 13.98 -26.09
CA ASN A 146 -8.45 13.21 -26.45
C ASN A 146 -8.82 12.09 -25.46
N ASN A 147 -8.63 12.33 -24.15
CA ASN A 147 -8.98 11.37 -23.11
C ASN A 147 -8.20 10.05 -23.20
N THR A 148 -6.97 10.08 -23.73
CA THR A 148 -6.16 8.89 -24.02
C THR A 148 -4.93 8.81 -23.12
N TYR A 149 -4.52 7.60 -22.71
CA TYR A 149 -3.23 7.41 -22.05
C TYR A 149 -2.08 7.48 -23.05
N GLY A 150 -0.88 7.86 -22.63
CA GLY A 150 0.27 7.77 -23.53
C GLY A 150 1.53 8.43 -23.03
N PHE A 151 2.55 8.29 -23.86
CA PHE A 151 3.86 8.91 -23.69
C PHE A 151 3.96 10.15 -24.59
N GLU A 152 4.58 11.21 -24.09
CA GLU A 152 4.89 12.40 -24.89
C GLU A 152 6.36 12.80 -24.73
N SER A 153 6.99 13.06 -25.88
CA SER A 153 8.26 13.78 -25.97
C SER A 153 7.97 15.21 -26.39
N HIS A 154 8.26 16.16 -25.50
CA HIS A 154 7.91 17.55 -25.69
C HIS A 154 9.18 18.40 -25.76
N PRO A 155 9.51 18.99 -26.93
CA PRO A 155 10.65 19.87 -27.05
C PRO A 155 10.31 21.29 -26.57
N ALA A 156 11.33 22.03 -26.15
CA ALA A 156 11.21 23.46 -25.91
C ALA A 156 10.76 24.17 -27.20
N PHE A 157 9.67 24.95 -27.13
CA PHE A 157 9.15 25.67 -28.29
C PHE A 157 9.06 27.19 -28.10
N ALA A 158 9.09 27.69 -26.86
CA ALA A 158 9.09 29.12 -26.54
C ALA A 158 8.02 29.95 -27.30
N GLY A 159 6.83 29.38 -27.50
CA GLY A 159 5.74 30.02 -28.25
C GLY A 159 5.90 30.03 -29.78
N THR A 160 6.88 29.30 -30.32
CA THR A 160 7.09 29.14 -31.76
C THR A 160 5.98 28.27 -32.35
N ALA A 161 5.07 28.88 -33.10
CA ALA A 161 4.00 28.17 -33.79
C ALA A 161 4.57 27.08 -34.73
N GLY A 162 4.12 25.84 -34.56
CA GLY A 162 4.47 24.69 -35.41
C GLY A 162 5.52 23.74 -34.82
N VAL A 163 6.12 24.06 -33.68
CA VAL A 163 6.88 23.10 -32.87
C VAL A 163 5.89 22.46 -31.90
N ASN A 164 5.50 21.21 -32.16
CA ASN A 164 4.64 20.44 -31.28
C ASN A 164 5.45 19.29 -30.65
N GLY A 165 5.04 18.86 -29.46
CA GLY A 165 5.43 17.55 -28.93
C GLY A 165 5.03 16.42 -29.87
N ALA A 166 5.69 15.27 -29.72
CA ALA A 166 5.27 14.04 -30.36
C ALA A 166 4.78 13.08 -29.30
N ALA A 167 3.57 12.56 -29.50
CA ALA A 167 2.90 11.67 -28.57
C ALA A 167 2.72 10.27 -29.17
N VAL A 168 2.95 9.26 -28.34
CA VAL A 168 2.66 7.85 -28.60
C VAL A 168 1.47 7.48 -27.72
N LEU A 169 0.29 7.48 -28.33
CA LEU A 169 -0.99 7.44 -27.62
C LEU A 169 -1.66 6.06 -27.72
N GLY A 170 -2.26 5.63 -26.61
CA GLY A 170 -3.19 4.51 -26.52
C GLY A 170 -4.13 4.40 -27.73
N ALA A 171 -4.31 3.19 -28.25
CA ALA A 171 -5.39 2.97 -29.21
C ALA A 171 -6.73 3.02 -28.46
N ALA A 172 -7.74 3.68 -29.05
CA ALA A 172 -9.15 3.74 -28.62
C ALA A 172 -9.63 4.89 -27.70
N GLU A 173 -9.07 6.11 -27.80
CA GLU A 173 -9.64 7.34 -27.21
C GLU A 173 -10.08 7.17 -25.73
N SER A 174 -9.33 6.35 -24.98
CA SER A 174 -9.70 5.86 -23.65
C SER A 174 -8.54 6.07 -22.69
N PRO A 175 -8.83 6.48 -21.44
CA PRO A 175 -7.80 6.60 -20.43
C PRO A 175 -7.33 5.22 -20.00
N LEU A 176 -6.22 5.18 -19.27
CA LEU A 176 -5.72 3.97 -18.64
C LEU A 176 -6.81 3.40 -17.70
N PRO A 177 -7.14 2.11 -17.77
CA PRO A 177 -8.10 1.51 -16.84
C PRO A 177 -7.70 1.74 -15.37
N THR A 178 -8.68 2.04 -14.53
CA THR A 178 -8.46 2.31 -13.10
C THR A 178 -8.72 1.09 -12.23
N GLY A 179 -8.12 1.05 -11.04
CA GLY A 179 -8.36 0.01 -10.02
C GLY A 179 -7.75 -1.35 -10.34
N VAL A 180 -6.89 -1.43 -11.35
CA VAL A 180 -6.13 -2.64 -11.72
C VAL A 180 -4.67 -2.27 -11.93
N GLN A 181 -3.76 -3.20 -11.61
CA GLN A 181 -2.34 -3.01 -11.89
C GLN A 181 -2.08 -3.11 -13.39
N HIS A 182 -1.24 -2.20 -13.88
CA HIS A 182 -0.71 -2.19 -15.22
C HIS A 182 0.81 -2.32 -15.21
N HIS A 183 1.33 -3.17 -16.09
CA HIS A 183 2.75 -3.18 -16.45
C HIS A 183 2.93 -2.29 -17.68
N ILE A 184 3.68 -1.20 -17.55
CA ILE A 184 3.89 -0.21 -18.61
C ILE A 184 5.39 -0.12 -18.91
N VAL A 185 5.75 -0.22 -20.19
CA VAL A 185 7.12 0.06 -20.66
C VAL A 185 7.08 1.14 -21.73
N VAL A 186 7.90 2.17 -21.57
CA VAL A 186 8.20 3.16 -22.60
C VAL A 186 9.61 2.94 -23.09
N THR A 187 9.80 2.70 -24.38
CA THR A 187 11.13 2.75 -25.01
C THR A 187 11.28 4.07 -25.75
N TYR A 188 12.42 4.71 -25.59
CA TYR A 188 12.81 5.94 -26.28
C TYR A 188 14.07 5.63 -27.07
N ASP A 189 14.02 5.68 -28.39
CA ASP A 189 15.13 5.32 -29.28
C ASP A 189 15.30 6.35 -30.39
N GLN A 190 16.26 7.26 -30.25
CA GLN A 190 16.59 8.24 -31.29
C GLN A 190 17.47 7.68 -32.40
N ASN A 191 17.96 6.45 -32.25
CA ASN A 191 18.72 5.74 -33.29
C ASN A 191 17.79 5.04 -34.28
N ASP A 192 16.60 4.58 -33.84
CA ASP A 192 15.53 4.09 -34.71
C ASP A 192 14.78 5.25 -35.38
N THR A 193 15.24 5.65 -36.56
CA THR A 193 14.62 6.75 -37.33
C THR A 193 13.40 6.33 -38.16
N THR A 194 12.85 5.12 -37.96
CA THR A 194 11.68 4.66 -38.73
C THR A 194 10.41 5.47 -38.42
N GLY A 195 10.28 6.01 -37.21
CA GLY A 195 9.21 6.93 -36.81
C GLY A 195 9.42 8.39 -37.24
N GLY A 196 10.64 8.77 -37.64
CA GLY A 196 11.00 10.13 -38.04
C GLY A 196 12.44 10.50 -37.68
N PRO A 197 12.90 11.72 -38.02
CA PRO A 197 14.28 12.14 -37.78
C PRO A 197 14.63 12.30 -36.28
N GLY A 198 13.63 12.41 -35.40
CA GLY A 198 13.83 12.44 -33.95
C GLY A 198 13.92 11.06 -33.30
N GLY A 199 13.59 9.99 -34.03
CA GLY A 199 13.54 8.63 -33.51
C GLY A 199 12.14 8.03 -33.39
N THR A 200 12.10 6.85 -32.77
CA THR A 200 10.90 6.07 -32.47
C THR A 200 10.76 5.89 -30.96
N ALA A 201 9.54 6.10 -30.46
CA ALA A 201 9.17 5.67 -29.13
C ALA A 201 8.09 4.59 -29.19
N LYS A 202 8.12 3.68 -28.21
CA LYS A 202 7.12 2.61 -28.08
C LYS A 202 6.51 2.61 -26.69
N VAL A 203 5.22 2.32 -26.62
CA VAL A 203 4.49 2.11 -25.37
C VAL A 203 3.93 0.69 -25.36
N TYR A 204 4.39 -0.11 -24.41
CA TYR A 204 3.86 -1.44 -24.11
C TYR A 204 2.93 -1.34 -22.90
N LEU A 205 1.74 -1.92 -23.01
CA LEU A 205 0.79 -2.04 -21.90
C LEU A 205 0.45 -3.50 -21.69
N ASN A 206 0.72 -4.04 -20.49
CA ASN A 206 0.43 -5.42 -20.10
C ASN A 206 0.98 -6.46 -21.10
N ASN A 207 2.20 -6.23 -21.59
CA ASN A 207 2.89 -7.08 -22.58
C ASN A 207 2.13 -7.28 -23.91
N ALA A 208 1.18 -6.40 -24.24
CA ALA A 208 0.57 -6.36 -25.56
C ALA A 208 1.55 -5.82 -26.61
N ALA A 209 1.20 -6.00 -27.90
CA ALA A 209 1.96 -5.38 -28.98
C ALA A 209 2.08 -3.86 -28.75
N PRO A 210 3.28 -3.27 -28.93
CA PRO A 210 3.50 -1.88 -28.60
C PRO A 210 2.74 -0.96 -29.53
N ILE A 211 2.36 0.19 -29.00
CA ILE A 211 2.02 1.34 -29.82
C ILE A 211 3.33 2.02 -30.18
N VAL A 212 3.51 2.34 -31.46
CA VAL A 212 4.73 2.91 -32.01
C VAL A 212 4.44 4.30 -32.55
N GLY A 213 5.26 5.28 -32.21
CA GLY A 213 5.14 6.63 -32.73
C GLY A 213 6.48 7.36 -32.78
N ALA A 214 6.45 8.58 -33.33
CA ALA A 214 7.65 9.39 -33.47
C ALA A 214 8.07 10.01 -32.14
N ILE A 215 9.37 10.16 -31.94
CA ILE A 215 9.93 11.16 -31.03
C ILE A 215 9.94 12.51 -31.74
N SER A 216 9.73 13.60 -31.00
CA SER A 216 9.73 14.93 -31.60
C SER A 216 11.08 15.22 -32.26
N ALA A 217 11.04 15.70 -33.51
CA ALA A 217 12.23 15.97 -34.32
C ALA A 217 13.16 17.05 -33.74
N ASN A 218 12.68 17.80 -32.74
CA ASN A 218 13.43 18.86 -32.08
C ASN A 218 13.96 18.46 -30.70
N MET A 219 13.76 17.21 -30.26
CA MET A 219 14.38 16.73 -29.02
C MET A 219 15.91 16.72 -29.16
N PRO A 220 16.66 17.14 -28.12
CA PRO A 220 18.11 16.99 -28.10
C PRO A 220 18.52 15.52 -28.28
N LEU A 221 19.65 15.28 -28.95
CA LEU A 221 20.23 13.94 -29.03
C LEU A 221 21.02 13.65 -27.76
N GLY A 222 20.80 12.47 -27.18
CA GLY A 222 21.58 11.97 -26.05
C GLY A 222 21.19 12.57 -24.69
N SER A 223 20.13 13.39 -24.64
CA SER A 223 19.55 13.92 -23.42
C SER A 223 18.13 14.44 -23.66
N ILE A 224 17.48 14.89 -22.60
CA ILE A 224 16.19 15.61 -22.66
C ILE A 224 16.36 17.08 -22.29
N GLY A 225 17.50 17.68 -22.65
CA GLY A 225 17.78 19.10 -22.38
C GLY A 225 18.17 19.40 -20.93
N ASN A 226 17.57 20.44 -20.35
CA ASN A 226 17.83 20.88 -18.97
C ASN A 226 16.93 20.12 -17.97
N GLU A 227 17.23 18.84 -17.75
CA GLU A 227 16.52 18.01 -16.78
C GLU A 227 16.87 18.39 -15.34
N VAL A 228 16.12 19.35 -14.79
CA VAL A 228 16.24 19.83 -13.40
C VAL A 228 15.09 19.36 -12.51
N ASN A 229 14.14 18.61 -13.07
CA ASN A 229 13.00 18.03 -12.38
C ASN A 229 12.79 16.60 -12.87
N SER A 230 12.91 15.63 -11.98
CA SER A 230 12.69 14.22 -12.30
C SER A 230 11.68 13.62 -11.32
N TRP A 231 10.40 13.56 -11.71
CA TRP A 231 9.31 13.23 -10.78
C TRP A 231 8.54 11.97 -11.14
N LEU A 232 8.09 11.25 -10.11
CA LEU A 232 6.96 10.33 -10.21
C LEU A 232 5.75 10.98 -9.52
N GLY A 233 4.67 11.16 -10.27
CA GLY A 233 3.40 11.66 -9.72
C GLY A 233 3.19 13.18 -9.68
N ARG A 234 4.14 13.98 -10.20
CA ARG A 234 4.05 15.45 -10.31
C ARG A 234 4.34 15.90 -11.74
N ALA A 235 3.82 17.07 -12.12
CA ALA A 235 3.97 17.63 -13.45
C ALA A 235 4.82 18.92 -13.49
N GLN A 236 5.49 19.19 -14.62
CA GLN A 236 6.08 20.51 -14.91
C GLN A 236 5.04 21.63 -15.09
N TRP A 237 3.79 21.24 -15.30
CA TRP A 237 2.65 22.14 -15.42
C TRP A 237 1.82 22.06 -14.15
N ASN A 238 0.94 23.04 -13.94
CA ASN A 238 0.02 23.06 -12.81
C ASN A 238 -1.16 22.09 -13.02
N ASP A 239 -0.83 20.84 -13.37
CA ASP A 239 -1.75 19.71 -13.48
C ASP A 239 -1.90 19.05 -12.11
N ALA A 240 -2.95 18.24 -11.93
CA ALA A 240 -3.15 17.52 -10.69
C ALA A 240 -2.04 16.48 -10.43
N LEU A 241 -1.67 16.31 -9.16
CA LEU A 241 -0.86 15.18 -8.71
C LEU A 241 -1.58 13.85 -8.96
N ILE A 242 -0.80 12.80 -9.19
CA ILE A 242 -1.31 11.48 -9.51
C ILE A 242 -2.06 10.84 -8.35
N ASP A 243 -3.09 10.07 -8.66
CA ASP A 243 -3.80 9.19 -7.73
C ASP A 243 -3.57 7.74 -8.16
N ALA A 244 -2.45 7.20 -7.68
CA ALA A 244 -1.97 5.88 -8.05
C ALA A 244 -1.10 5.25 -6.96
N SER A 245 -0.93 3.93 -7.02
CA SER A 245 0.18 3.23 -6.37
C SER A 245 1.25 2.81 -7.37
N TYR A 246 2.48 2.69 -6.87
CA TYR A 246 3.63 2.17 -7.60
C TYR A 246 4.18 0.96 -6.86
N GLU A 247 4.19 -0.18 -7.52
CA GLU A 247 4.84 -1.38 -6.99
C GLU A 247 6.32 -1.39 -7.35
N GLU A 248 6.69 -0.91 -8.55
CA GLU A 248 8.09 -0.74 -8.92
C GLU A 248 8.26 0.25 -10.09
N PHE A 249 9.38 0.98 -10.12
CA PHE A 249 9.83 1.80 -11.25
C PHE A 249 11.27 1.45 -11.64
N ARG A 250 11.56 1.29 -12.93
CA ARG A 250 12.87 0.91 -13.47
C ARG A 250 13.29 1.82 -14.62
N ILE A 251 14.59 2.07 -14.71
CA ILE A 251 15.21 2.79 -15.83
C ILE A 251 16.32 1.92 -16.42
N TYR A 252 16.35 1.86 -17.74
CA TYR A 252 17.37 1.16 -18.54
C TYR A 252 18.08 2.16 -19.47
N ASP A 253 19.38 1.98 -19.70
CA ASP A 253 20.20 2.82 -20.58
C ASP A 253 20.21 2.37 -22.06
N HIS A 254 19.17 1.62 -22.44
CA HIS A 254 18.95 1.13 -23.79
C HIS A 254 17.44 1.00 -24.08
N ALA A 255 17.09 0.93 -25.36
CA ALA A 255 15.71 0.65 -25.77
C ALA A 255 15.42 -0.85 -25.67
N LEU A 256 14.55 -1.25 -24.73
CA LEU A 256 14.19 -2.65 -24.52
C LEU A 256 13.59 -3.26 -25.79
N THR A 257 14.05 -4.46 -26.12
CA THR A 257 13.48 -5.27 -27.20
C THR A 257 12.15 -5.89 -26.77
N ASP A 258 11.30 -6.29 -27.72
CA ASP A 258 10.03 -6.99 -27.43
C ASP A 258 10.23 -8.24 -26.54
N SER A 259 11.34 -8.96 -26.75
CA SER A 259 11.71 -10.11 -25.93
C SER A 259 12.09 -9.75 -24.51
N GLU A 260 12.78 -8.63 -24.30
CA GLU A 260 13.15 -8.15 -22.96
C GLU A 260 11.93 -7.62 -22.22
N VAL A 261 11.02 -6.90 -22.89
CA VAL A 261 9.73 -6.50 -22.32
C VAL A 261 8.91 -7.73 -21.90
N THR A 262 8.85 -8.76 -22.74
CA THR A 262 8.15 -10.01 -22.41
C THR A 262 8.78 -10.73 -21.22
N ALA A 263 10.11 -10.78 -21.17
CA ALA A 263 10.84 -11.38 -20.06
C ALA A 263 10.58 -10.62 -18.74
N SER A 264 10.66 -9.29 -18.78
CA SER A 264 10.40 -8.44 -17.62
C SER A 264 8.95 -8.53 -17.15
N SER A 265 8.00 -8.52 -18.08
CA SER A 265 6.57 -8.71 -17.76
C SER A 265 6.28 -10.07 -17.13
N THR A 266 7.03 -11.12 -17.50
CA THR A 266 6.88 -12.46 -16.94
C THR A 266 7.50 -12.54 -15.54
N ALA A 267 8.61 -11.84 -15.32
CA ALA A 267 9.26 -11.76 -14.02
C ALA A 267 8.45 -10.92 -13.02
N GLY A 268 7.81 -9.85 -13.50
CA GLY A 268 7.04 -8.93 -12.67
C GLY A 268 7.91 -7.98 -11.82
N PRO A 269 7.28 -7.23 -10.90
CA PRO A 269 8.01 -6.45 -9.92
C PRO A 269 8.69 -7.39 -8.91
N VAL A 270 9.73 -6.90 -8.24
CA VAL A 270 10.41 -7.62 -7.15
C VAL A 270 9.41 -7.88 -6.04
N GLU A 271 9.22 -9.15 -5.69
CA GLU A 271 8.27 -9.56 -4.64
C GLU A 271 8.56 -8.82 -3.32
N ALA A 272 7.52 -8.18 -2.80
CA ALA A 272 7.55 -7.55 -1.49
C ALA A 272 7.54 -8.61 -0.39
N ILE A 273 8.53 -8.56 0.49
CA ILE A 273 8.57 -9.48 1.63
C ILE A 273 7.81 -8.88 2.79
N VAL A 274 6.52 -9.19 2.85
CA VAL A 274 5.60 -8.73 3.89
C VAL A 274 5.20 -9.92 4.77
N PRO A 275 5.73 -10.04 6.00
CA PRO A 275 5.30 -11.06 6.93
C PRO A 275 3.82 -10.88 7.31
N THR A 276 3.14 -12.00 7.54
CA THR A 276 1.72 -12.02 7.89
C THR A 276 1.54 -12.57 9.30
N LEU A 277 0.80 -11.86 10.14
CA LEU A 277 0.37 -12.33 11.43
C LEU A 277 -0.99 -13.00 11.29
N VAL A 278 -1.02 -14.33 11.41
CA VAL A 278 -2.27 -15.10 11.38
C VAL A 278 -2.78 -15.30 12.79
N VAL A 279 -4.03 -14.90 13.03
CA VAL A 279 -4.71 -14.96 14.32
C VAL A 279 -5.86 -15.96 14.20
N ASP A 280 -5.81 -17.03 14.97
CA ASP A 280 -6.83 -18.06 15.00
C ASP A 280 -7.93 -17.68 15.99
N ARG A 281 -9.15 -17.45 15.48
CA ARG A 281 -10.30 -17.05 16.28
C ARG A 281 -10.73 -18.11 17.28
N ASP A 282 -10.51 -19.38 16.99
CA ASP A 282 -11.02 -20.50 17.78
C ASP A 282 -10.09 -20.85 18.97
N THR A 283 -8.89 -20.27 19.01
CA THR A 283 -7.85 -20.65 19.97
C THR A 283 -7.01 -19.51 20.52
N GLY A 284 -7.24 -18.28 20.05
CA GLY A 284 -6.38 -17.13 20.36
C GLY A 284 -4.98 -17.20 19.76
N ALA A 285 -4.66 -18.24 18.99
CA ALA A 285 -3.31 -18.52 18.53
C ALA A 285 -2.82 -17.46 17.54
N ILE A 286 -1.61 -16.94 17.78
CA ILE A 286 -0.93 -16.03 16.88
C ILE A 286 0.25 -16.73 16.24
N THR A 287 0.32 -16.69 14.91
CA THR A 287 1.44 -17.22 14.13
C THR A 287 1.99 -16.17 13.17
N LEU A 288 3.28 -15.89 13.25
CA LEU A 288 3.97 -15.13 12.23
C LEU A 288 4.31 -16.05 11.05
N GLN A 289 3.71 -15.81 9.88
CA GLN A 289 3.86 -16.61 8.68
C GLN A 289 4.62 -15.87 7.58
N ASN A 290 5.38 -16.65 6.82
CA ASN A 290 5.91 -16.23 5.53
C ASN A 290 5.05 -16.83 4.41
N GLN A 291 4.13 -16.02 3.88
CA GLN A 291 3.29 -16.40 2.74
C GLN A 291 3.94 -16.05 1.38
N THR A 292 5.18 -15.58 1.38
CA THR A 292 5.93 -15.19 0.17
C THR A 292 6.78 -16.35 -0.36
N SER A 293 7.22 -16.23 -1.61
CA SER A 293 8.05 -17.27 -2.26
C SER A 293 9.52 -17.25 -1.78
N THR A 294 9.92 -16.21 -1.04
CA THR A 294 11.29 -15.98 -0.60
C THR A 294 11.41 -16.04 0.93
N ALA A 295 12.44 -16.72 1.44
CA ALA A 295 12.71 -16.75 2.88
C ALA A 295 13.18 -15.38 3.38
N PHE A 296 12.81 -15.02 4.61
CA PHE A 296 13.32 -13.82 5.29
C PHE A 296 13.79 -14.14 6.70
N SER A 297 14.49 -13.21 7.33
CA SER A 297 14.72 -13.29 8.77
C SER A 297 14.26 -12.02 9.46
N VAL A 298 13.50 -12.15 10.53
CA VAL A 298 13.02 -11.03 11.34
C VAL A 298 14.08 -10.64 12.36
N THR A 299 14.20 -9.35 12.64
CA THR A 299 15.12 -8.78 13.66
C THR A 299 14.36 -8.08 14.80
N SER A 300 13.10 -7.75 14.57
CA SER A 300 12.15 -7.32 15.60
C SER A 300 10.73 -7.44 15.10
N TYR A 301 9.77 -7.53 16.00
CA TYR A 301 8.37 -7.35 15.68
C TYR A 301 7.61 -6.65 16.82
N THR A 302 6.49 -6.03 16.47
CA THR A 302 5.52 -5.46 17.42
C THR A 302 4.12 -5.90 17.01
N ILE A 303 3.34 -6.39 17.98
CA ILE A 303 1.91 -6.65 17.87
C ILE A 303 1.23 -5.69 18.84
N SER A 304 0.33 -4.85 18.35
CA SER A 304 -0.39 -3.87 19.16
C SER A 304 -1.89 -4.09 19.08
N SER A 305 -2.60 -3.81 20.17
CA SER A 305 -4.06 -3.77 20.26
C SER A 305 -4.45 -2.48 20.98
N ALA A 306 -5.15 -1.57 20.31
CA ALA A 306 -5.65 -0.36 20.94
C ALA A 306 -6.72 -0.68 22.00
N ALA A 307 -7.52 -1.71 21.74
CA ALA A 307 -8.60 -2.21 22.60
C ALA A 307 -8.10 -3.06 23.78
N GLY A 308 -6.81 -3.38 23.83
CA GLY A 308 -6.22 -4.16 24.92
C GLY A 308 -6.51 -5.66 24.86
N GLY A 309 -6.59 -6.23 23.66
CA GLY A 309 -6.91 -7.64 23.39
C GLY A 309 -5.74 -8.61 23.42
N LEU A 310 -4.68 -8.32 24.18
CA LEU A 310 -3.53 -9.21 24.32
C LEU A 310 -3.40 -9.77 25.76
N GLU A 311 -3.24 -11.07 25.89
CA GLU A 311 -2.94 -11.79 27.12
C GLU A 311 -1.48 -12.24 27.13
N VAL A 312 -0.80 -11.83 28.20
CA VAL A 312 0.65 -11.86 28.27
C VAL A 312 1.16 -13.22 28.77
N SER A 313 0.68 -13.67 29.92
CA SER A 313 1.23 -14.84 30.60
C SER A 313 0.11 -15.73 31.13
N PRO A 314 0.14 -17.04 30.86
CA PRO A 314 1.18 -17.80 30.15
C PRO A 314 1.00 -17.85 28.61
N SER A 315 0.12 -17.03 28.04
CA SER A 315 -0.41 -17.23 26.68
C SER A 315 0.54 -16.82 25.55
N TRP A 316 1.43 -15.85 25.76
CA TRP A 316 2.43 -15.46 24.76
C TRP A 316 3.67 -16.37 24.85
N ASP A 317 4.09 -16.94 23.71
CA ASP A 317 5.34 -17.70 23.55
C ASP A 317 6.36 -16.87 22.75
N PRO A 318 7.10 -15.96 23.41
CA PRO A 318 8.05 -15.08 22.73
C PRO A 318 9.26 -15.84 22.16
N ILE A 319 9.91 -15.27 21.15
CA ILE A 319 11.19 -15.76 20.62
C ILE A 319 12.28 -15.63 21.70
N ALA A 320 12.23 -14.58 22.50
CA ALA A 320 13.13 -14.35 23.63
C ALA A 320 12.97 -15.44 24.72
N PRO A 321 14.06 -15.79 25.41
CA PRO A 321 15.41 -15.21 25.32
C PRO A 321 16.31 -15.93 24.29
N ALA A 322 15.76 -16.79 23.42
CA ALA A 322 16.56 -17.59 22.51
C ALA A 322 17.44 -16.71 21.62
N ASN A 323 18.71 -17.13 21.42
CA ASN A 323 19.66 -16.45 20.54
C ASN A 323 19.85 -14.94 20.80
N GLY A 324 19.60 -14.46 22.03
CA GLY A 324 19.80 -13.06 22.42
C GLY A 324 18.63 -12.13 22.08
N TRP A 325 17.46 -12.67 21.71
CA TRP A 325 16.23 -11.90 21.61
C TRP A 325 15.80 -11.37 22.98
N THR A 326 15.17 -10.19 22.98
CA THR A 326 14.72 -9.51 24.19
C THR A 326 13.29 -9.00 24.06
N ILE A 327 12.50 -9.22 25.09
CA ILE A 327 11.18 -8.61 25.27
C ILE A 327 11.38 -7.14 25.64
N GLN A 328 10.76 -6.25 24.87
CA GLN A 328 10.78 -4.81 25.07
C GLN A 328 9.51 -4.33 25.77
N THR A 329 8.37 -4.81 25.29
CA THR A 329 7.05 -4.52 25.86
C THR A 329 6.29 -5.82 25.98
N ASN A 330 5.51 -5.92 27.05
CA ASN A 330 4.69 -7.08 27.35
C ASN A 330 3.46 -6.63 28.15
N SER A 331 2.41 -6.23 27.43
CA SER A 331 1.19 -5.63 27.98
C SER A 331 -0.02 -6.02 27.16
N SER A 332 -1.23 -5.74 27.66
CA SER A 332 -2.45 -6.03 26.93
C SER A 332 -2.63 -5.21 25.65
N THR A 333 -1.88 -4.13 25.49
CA THR A 333 -1.94 -3.26 24.31
C THR A 333 -0.75 -3.43 23.37
N GLU A 334 0.32 -4.10 23.80
CA GLU A 334 1.53 -4.25 23.01
C GLU A 334 2.39 -5.43 23.47
N LEU A 335 2.76 -6.29 22.51
CA LEU A 335 3.83 -7.29 22.61
C LEU A 335 4.93 -6.89 21.64
N ARG A 336 6.16 -6.73 22.14
CA ARG A 336 7.28 -6.27 21.33
C ARG A 336 8.57 -6.99 21.66
N GLU A 337 9.23 -7.50 20.63
CA GLU A 337 10.55 -8.14 20.75
C GLU A 337 11.57 -7.54 19.77
N THR A 338 12.83 -7.51 20.19
CA THR A 338 13.95 -7.09 19.33
C THR A 338 15.26 -7.75 19.75
N GLY A 339 16.21 -7.75 18.82
CA GLY A 339 17.60 -8.11 19.08
C GLY A 339 17.92 -9.56 18.69
N GLY A 340 19.04 -10.05 19.20
CA GLY A 340 19.51 -11.40 18.93
C GLY A 340 19.98 -11.67 17.50
N THR A 341 20.22 -12.94 17.22
CA THR A 341 20.44 -13.43 15.85
C THR A 341 19.12 -13.32 15.06
N PRO A 342 19.12 -12.78 13.82
CA PRO A 342 17.91 -12.71 13.01
C PRO A 342 17.21 -14.07 12.89
N GLN A 343 15.91 -14.10 13.18
CA GLN A 343 15.12 -15.32 13.20
C GLN A 343 14.59 -15.61 11.81
N ALA A 344 15.11 -16.66 11.17
CA ALA A 344 14.72 -17.05 9.82
C ALA A 344 13.32 -17.67 9.76
N VAL A 345 12.57 -17.30 8.74
CA VAL A 345 11.28 -17.87 8.35
C VAL A 345 11.41 -18.32 6.90
N ALA A 346 11.45 -19.63 6.68
CA ALA A 346 11.50 -20.21 5.34
C ALA A 346 10.27 -19.78 4.52
N SER A 347 10.33 -19.88 3.19
CA SER A 347 9.11 -19.74 2.37
C SER A 347 8.06 -20.75 2.81
N ALA A 348 6.81 -20.30 2.95
CA ALA A 348 5.70 -21.05 3.57
C ALA A 348 5.97 -21.53 5.00
N GLY A 349 7.02 -21.01 5.65
CA GLY A 349 7.38 -21.29 7.03
C GLY A 349 6.64 -20.36 8.01
N SER A 350 6.72 -20.70 9.29
CA SER A 350 6.07 -19.92 10.34
C SER A 350 6.82 -19.97 11.67
N ILE A 351 6.47 -19.03 12.55
CA ILE A 351 6.85 -18.98 13.96
C ILE A 351 5.56 -18.86 14.77
N ALA A 352 5.28 -19.84 15.62
CA ALA A 352 4.18 -19.75 16.58
C ALA A 352 4.57 -18.79 17.72
N LEU A 353 3.65 -17.92 18.11
CA LEU A 353 3.84 -16.93 19.19
C LEU A 353 2.89 -17.19 20.38
N GLY A 354 2.38 -18.42 20.50
CA GLY A 354 1.41 -18.81 21.51
C GLY A 354 -0.03 -18.39 21.16
N SER A 355 -0.88 -18.28 22.19
CA SER A 355 -2.28 -17.82 22.09
C SER A 355 -2.56 -16.52 22.84
N PRO A 356 -1.80 -15.44 22.58
CA PRO A 356 -1.97 -14.20 23.34
C PRO A 356 -3.17 -13.36 22.88
N TRP A 357 -3.88 -13.66 21.79
CA TRP A 357 -5.06 -12.87 21.46
C TRP A 357 -6.23 -13.26 22.36
N VAL A 358 -6.91 -12.28 22.96
CA VAL A 358 -8.15 -12.52 23.71
C VAL A 358 -9.26 -12.78 22.70
N GLU A 359 -9.85 -13.97 22.77
CA GLU A 359 -10.96 -14.38 21.92
C GLU A 359 -12.16 -13.47 22.16
N THR A 360 -12.38 -12.52 21.24
CA THR A 360 -13.48 -11.55 21.29
C THR A 360 -13.90 -11.16 19.87
N PRO A 361 -15.04 -10.47 19.71
CA PRO A 361 -15.41 -9.83 18.45
C PRO A 361 -14.49 -8.66 18.02
N ILE A 362 -13.58 -8.22 18.89
CA ILE A 362 -12.73 -7.05 18.64
C ILE A 362 -11.44 -7.47 17.93
N GLU A 363 -11.42 -7.29 16.62
CA GLU A 363 -10.30 -7.60 15.73
C GLU A 363 -9.51 -6.33 15.40
N ASP A 364 -8.61 -5.91 16.29
CA ASP A 364 -7.90 -4.62 16.19
C ASP A 364 -6.37 -4.73 16.15
N LEU A 365 -5.83 -5.95 15.97
CA LEU A 365 -4.40 -6.15 16.00
C LEU A 365 -3.71 -5.40 14.86
N VAL A 366 -2.61 -4.71 15.20
CA VAL A 366 -1.69 -4.08 14.26
C VAL A 366 -0.33 -4.74 14.41
N PHE A 367 0.27 -5.10 13.28
CA PHE A 367 1.55 -5.80 13.25
C PHE A 367 2.61 -4.99 12.49
N SER A 368 3.79 -4.82 13.11
CA SER A 368 4.96 -4.23 12.45
C SER A 368 6.21 -5.07 12.64
N PHE A 369 7.15 -4.95 11.70
CA PHE A 369 8.34 -5.80 11.65
C PHE A 369 9.58 -5.05 11.15
N ASN A 370 10.75 -5.63 11.43
CA ASN A 370 12.01 -5.34 10.76
C ASN A 370 12.64 -6.66 10.31
N LEU A 371 13.25 -6.67 9.12
CA LEU A 371 13.92 -7.81 8.51
C LEU A 371 15.43 -7.61 8.43
N SER A 372 16.18 -8.72 8.43
CA SER A 372 17.58 -8.71 8.01
C SER A 372 17.64 -8.41 6.51
N GLY A 373 18.30 -7.31 6.14
CA GLY A 373 18.31 -6.81 4.75
C GLY A 373 17.59 -5.48 4.56
N GLY A 374 16.96 -4.94 5.61
CA GLY A 374 16.43 -3.57 5.62
C GLY A 374 14.95 -3.41 5.31
N GLY A 375 14.24 -4.51 5.00
CA GLY A 375 12.77 -4.49 4.91
C GLY A 375 12.15 -4.16 6.27
N SER A 376 11.21 -3.21 6.31
CA SER A 376 10.51 -2.81 7.54
C SER A 376 9.16 -2.19 7.20
N GLY A 377 8.23 -2.19 8.16
CA GLY A 377 6.92 -1.56 7.99
C GLY A 377 5.80 -2.30 8.72
N LEU A 378 4.57 -2.05 8.27
CA LEU A 378 3.40 -2.81 8.68
C LEU A 378 3.34 -4.12 7.91
N GLY A 379 3.16 -5.22 8.65
CA GLY A 379 2.82 -6.50 8.04
C GLY A 379 1.30 -6.65 7.90
N LEU A 380 0.89 -7.79 7.35
CA LEU A 380 -0.53 -8.15 7.25
C LEU A 380 -1.00 -8.77 8.57
N VAL A 381 -2.27 -8.59 8.89
CA VAL A 381 -2.95 -9.31 9.98
C VAL A 381 -4.14 -10.03 9.36
N GLU A 382 -4.16 -11.36 9.49
CA GLU A 382 -5.20 -12.21 8.95
C GLU A 382 -5.86 -12.99 10.08
N TYR A 383 -7.13 -12.70 10.34
CA TYR A 383 -7.93 -13.48 11.26
C TYR A 383 -8.55 -14.66 10.51
N VAL A 384 -8.33 -15.88 11.02
CA VAL A 384 -8.84 -17.16 10.49
C VAL A 384 -9.64 -17.88 11.58
N GLY A 385 -10.22 -19.04 11.28
CA GLY A 385 -11.11 -19.74 12.22
C GLY A 385 -12.52 -19.16 12.23
N ASN A 386 -13.39 -19.72 13.09
CA ASN A 386 -14.81 -19.38 13.23
C ASN A 386 -15.57 -19.22 11.91
N GLY A 387 -15.35 -20.14 10.96
CA GLY A 387 -16.03 -20.11 9.65
C GLY A 387 -15.71 -18.86 8.79
N GLY A 388 -14.67 -18.10 9.13
CA GLY A 388 -14.27 -16.88 8.41
C GLY A 388 -15.01 -15.62 8.84
N VAL A 389 -15.71 -15.64 9.99
CA VAL A 389 -16.41 -14.48 10.54
C VAL A 389 -15.93 -14.17 11.97
N PRO A 390 -15.97 -12.90 12.41
CA PRO A 390 -15.73 -12.55 13.81
C PRO A 390 -16.74 -13.23 14.74
N HIS A 391 -16.35 -13.40 16.01
CA HIS A 391 -17.25 -13.89 17.07
C HIS A 391 -18.48 -13.00 17.25
N GLY A 392 -19.57 -13.61 17.70
CA GLY A 392 -20.81 -12.88 17.98
C GLY A 392 -20.62 -11.90 19.13
N ARG A 393 -21.23 -10.71 19.06
CA ARG A 393 -21.04 -9.69 20.10
C ARG A 393 -21.53 -10.10 21.49
N SER A 394 -22.44 -11.06 21.59
CA SER A 394 -22.99 -11.52 22.87
C SER A 394 -22.53 -12.93 23.24
N ASP A 395 -21.57 -13.47 22.48
CA ASP A 395 -20.92 -14.77 22.68
C ASP A 395 -19.57 -14.50 23.37
N PHE A 396 -19.60 -14.53 24.70
CA PHE A 396 -18.49 -14.16 25.56
C PHE A 396 -17.50 -15.31 25.80
N ASP A 397 -17.96 -16.56 25.71
CA ASP A 397 -17.09 -17.73 25.80
C ASP A 397 -16.66 -18.28 24.44
N THR A 398 -17.13 -17.65 23.35
CA THR A 398 -16.71 -17.86 21.96
C THR A 398 -16.97 -19.27 21.45
N ASP A 399 -18.01 -19.92 21.97
CA ASP A 399 -18.39 -21.29 21.60
C ASP A 399 -19.26 -21.36 20.34
N GLY A 400 -19.62 -20.19 19.79
CA GLY A 400 -20.41 -20.02 18.58
C GLY A 400 -21.92 -19.95 18.83
N THR A 401 -22.36 -19.91 20.09
CA THR A 401 -23.76 -19.76 20.47
C THR A 401 -23.95 -18.71 21.56
N VAL A 402 -25.05 -17.94 21.50
CA VAL A 402 -25.41 -17.03 22.60
C VAL A 402 -26.36 -17.74 23.55
N ASP A 403 -25.89 -18.14 24.73
CA ASP A 403 -26.63 -19.02 25.65
C ASP A 403 -26.66 -18.57 27.13
N VAL A 404 -26.89 -19.52 28.06
CA VAL A 404 -26.98 -19.24 29.50
C VAL A 404 -25.64 -18.86 30.11
N ASP A 405 -24.53 -19.38 29.59
CA ASP A 405 -23.19 -19.10 30.11
C ASP A 405 -22.78 -17.66 29.76
N ASP A 406 -23.14 -17.19 28.56
CA ASP A 406 -23.01 -15.78 28.17
C ASP A 406 -23.86 -14.84 29.02
N TRP A 407 -25.11 -15.26 29.30
CA TRP A 407 -26.01 -14.49 30.14
C TRP A 407 -25.46 -14.31 31.55
N VAL A 408 -24.85 -15.36 32.11
CA VAL A 408 -24.18 -15.29 33.40
C VAL A 408 -23.01 -14.32 33.36
N THR A 409 -22.20 -14.34 32.30
CA THR A 409 -21.09 -13.38 32.10
C THR A 409 -21.60 -11.94 32.02
N PHE A 410 -22.61 -11.68 31.19
CA PHE A 410 -23.24 -10.36 31.06
C PHE A 410 -23.78 -9.85 32.41
N LEU A 411 -24.50 -10.69 33.16
CA LEU A 411 -25.04 -10.32 34.47
C LEU A 411 -23.96 -10.03 35.50
N ASN A 412 -22.85 -10.78 35.49
CA ASN A 412 -21.75 -10.61 36.44
C ASN A 412 -21.05 -9.25 36.27
N GLY A 413 -21.03 -8.69 35.06
CA GLY A 413 -20.49 -7.36 34.81
C GLY A 413 -21.49 -6.22 35.01
N HIS A 414 -22.78 -6.52 35.20
CA HIS A 414 -23.80 -5.49 35.39
C HIS A 414 -23.57 -4.69 36.68
N GLY A 415 -23.36 -3.37 36.54
CA GLY A 415 -23.10 -2.46 37.65
C GLY A 415 -21.64 -2.37 38.07
N ASP A 416 -20.72 -3.03 37.36
CA ASP A 416 -19.28 -2.85 37.55
C ASP A 416 -18.85 -1.44 37.11
N ASN A 417 -17.79 -0.93 37.75
CA ASN A 417 -17.13 0.29 37.30
C ASN A 417 -16.15 -0.04 36.17
N LEU A 418 -16.49 0.36 34.95
CA LEU A 418 -15.67 0.11 33.76
C LEU A 418 -14.57 1.15 33.54
N ALA A 419 -14.57 2.25 34.31
CA ALA A 419 -13.64 3.35 34.09
C ALA A 419 -12.16 2.90 34.20
N GLY A 420 -11.41 3.14 33.13
CA GLY A 420 -9.97 2.84 33.05
C GLY A 420 -9.64 1.41 32.64
N LEU A 421 -10.63 0.59 32.33
CA LEU A 421 -10.45 -0.69 31.65
C LEU A 421 -10.19 -0.46 30.15
N SER A 422 -9.55 -1.42 29.50
CA SER A 422 -9.43 -1.44 28.04
C SER A 422 -10.74 -1.89 27.41
N ASP A 423 -10.99 -1.55 26.14
CA ASP A 423 -12.26 -1.88 25.46
C ASP A 423 -12.57 -3.38 25.50
N VAL A 424 -11.57 -4.25 25.33
CA VAL A 424 -11.73 -5.71 25.51
C VAL A 424 -12.12 -6.07 26.94
N ALA A 425 -11.52 -5.44 27.95
CA ALA A 425 -11.87 -5.70 29.35
C ALA A 425 -13.27 -5.14 29.72
N GLN A 426 -13.72 -4.09 29.05
CA GLN A 426 -15.09 -3.54 29.18
C GLN A 426 -16.10 -4.47 28.50
N TYR A 427 -15.79 -4.93 27.29
CA TYR A 427 -16.54 -5.95 26.57
C TYR A 427 -16.76 -7.20 27.43
N LEU A 428 -15.69 -7.77 27.99
CA LEU A 428 -15.78 -8.96 28.87
C LEU A 428 -16.59 -8.73 30.16
N LYS A 429 -16.99 -7.49 30.45
CA LYS A 429 -17.92 -7.10 31.53
C LYS A 429 -19.31 -6.72 31.03
N GLY A 430 -19.63 -7.00 29.77
CA GLY A 430 -20.96 -6.79 29.19
C GLY A 430 -21.20 -5.41 28.58
N ASP A 431 -20.16 -4.59 28.34
CA ASP A 431 -20.31 -3.40 27.50
C ASP A 431 -20.34 -3.81 26.03
N LEU A 432 -21.54 -3.92 25.48
CA LEU A 432 -21.78 -4.43 24.13
C LEU A 432 -21.87 -3.31 23.08
N ASN A 433 -21.96 -2.05 23.52
CA ASN A 433 -22.08 -0.89 22.65
C ASN A 433 -20.85 0.04 22.68
N GLY A 434 -19.90 -0.20 23.57
CA GLY A 434 -18.66 0.56 23.73
C GLY A 434 -18.87 1.93 24.37
N ASP A 435 -19.91 2.12 25.18
CA ASP A 435 -20.21 3.39 25.86
C ASP A 435 -19.56 3.52 27.24
N ASN A 436 -18.73 2.55 27.61
CA ASN A 436 -18.05 2.41 28.89
C ASN A 436 -19.00 2.17 30.07
N ALA A 437 -20.19 1.58 29.84
CA ALA A 437 -21.10 1.20 30.91
C ALA A 437 -22.00 0.00 30.57
N THR A 438 -21.90 -1.10 31.32
CA THR A 438 -22.83 -2.24 31.22
C THR A 438 -24.22 -1.87 31.76
N ASN A 439 -25.14 -1.49 30.87
CA ASN A 439 -26.41 -0.89 31.22
C ASN A 439 -27.62 -1.47 30.46
N HIS A 440 -28.75 -0.77 30.47
CA HIS A 440 -29.97 -1.22 29.81
C HIS A 440 -29.81 -1.32 28.29
N ALA A 441 -28.98 -0.47 27.68
CA ALA A 441 -28.69 -0.52 26.26
C ALA A 441 -28.02 -1.85 25.89
N ASP A 442 -27.02 -2.28 26.66
CA ASP A 442 -26.33 -3.57 26.45
C ASP A 442 -27.27 -4.74 26.67
N PHE A 443 -28.14 -4.66 27.69
CA PHE A 443 -29.17 -5.68 27.90
C PHE A 443 -30.09 -5.83 26.68
N LEU A 444 -30.46 -4.74 26.01
CA LEU A 444 -31.28 -4.80 24.80
C LEU A 444 -30.53 -5.44 23.63
N LEU A 445 -29.21 -5.22 23.53
CA LEU A 445 -28.35 -5.89 22.54
C LEU A 445 -28.28 -7.38 22.82
N PHE A 446 -27.90 -7.77 24.05
CA PHE A 446 -27.82 -9.16 24.47
C PHE A 446 -29.13 -9.90 24.23
N ARG A 447 -30.26 -9.33 24.68
CA ARG A 447 -31.59 -9.90 24.47
C ARG A 447 -31.90 -10.07 22.98
N GLY A 448 -31.53 -9.09 22.15
CA GLY A 448 -31.72 -9.15 20.71
C GLY A 448 -31.00 -10.33 20.09
N ASP A 449 -29.72 -10.51 20.44
CA ASP A 449 -28.87 -11.57 19.92
C ASP A 449 -29.30 -12.95 20.41
N PHE A 450 -29.53 -13.10 21.72
CA PHE A 450 -30.01 -14.36 22.30
C PHE A 450 -31.30 -14.84 21.63
N ILE A 451 -32.24 -13.93 21.37
CA ILE A 451 -33.51 -14.27 20.69
C ILE A 451 -33.28 -14.66 19.23
N ALA A 452 -32.32 -14.01 18.55
CA ALA A 452 -31.99 -14.31 17.17
C ALA A 452 -31.39 -15.72 17.03
N ASP A 453 -30.52 -16.12 17.96
CA ASP A 453 -29.87 -17.44 17.94
C ASP A 453 -30.75 -18.55 18.51
N ASN A 454 -31.65 -18.20 19.43
CA ASN A 454 -32.55 -19.15 20.08
C ASN A 454 -34.01 -18.84 19.74
N SER A 455 -34.72 -18.18 20.67
CA SER A 455 -36.11 -17.73 20.50
C SER A 455 -36.53 -16.81 21.65
N LEU A 456 -37.64 -16.09 21.47
CA LEU A 456 -38.27 -15.30 22.53
C LEU A 456 -38.65 -16.18 23.74
N ALA A 457 -39.19 -17.38 23.50
CA ALA A 457 -39.61 -18.28 24.57
C ALA A 457 -38.43 -18.78 25.42
N ALA A 458 -37.27 -19.00 24.80
CA ALA A 458 -36.04 -19.37 25.51
C ALA A 458 -35.56 -18.22 26.41
N PHE A 459 -35.59 -16.98 25.92
CA PHE A 459 -35.21 -15.81 26.70
C PHE A 459 -36.16 -15.54 27.89
N GLU A 460 -37.46 -15.74 27.70
CA GLU A 460 -38.44 -15.65 28.79
C GLU A 460 -38.18 -16.70 29.88
N ALA A 461 -37.77 -17.91 29.50
CA ALA A 461 -37.39 -18.95 30.45
C ALA A 461 -36.09 -18.60 31.20
N LEU A 462 -35.09 -18.05 30.50
CA LEU A 462 -33.81 -17.60 31.05
C LEU A 462 -34.01 -16.54 32.15
N THR A 463 -34.91 -15.59 31.92
CA THR A 463 -35.14 -14.44 32.81
C THR A 463 -36.17 -14.70 33.91
N ALA A 464 -36.95 -15.78 33.85
CA ALA A 464 -37.97 -16.13 34.84
C ALA A 464 -37.43 -16.37 36.27
N GLY A 465 -36.12 -16.61 36.42
CA GLY A 465 -35.45 -16.80 37.70
C GLY A 465 -34.96 -15.50 38.38
N VAL A 466 -34.96 -14.37 37.67
CA VAL A 466 -34.55 -13.07 38.23
C VAL A 466 -35.72 -12.49 39.02
N PRO A 467 -35.61 -12.26 40.35
CA PRO A 467 -36.71 -11.70 41.11
C PRO A 467 -37.03 -10.30 40.58
N GLU A 468 -38.14 -10.14 39.86
CA GLU A 468 -38.71 -8.81 39.67
C GLU A 468 -38.90 -8.19 41.06
N PRO A 469 -38.64 -6.88 41.25
CA PRO A 469 -39.14 -6.20 42.43
C PRO A 469 -40.65 -6.40 42.39
N SER A 470 -41.15 -7.32 43.23
CA SER A 470 -42.53 -7.79 43.14
C SER A 470 -43.44 -6.59 42.93
N ALA A 471 -44.43 -6.69 42.05
CA ALA A 471 -45.36 -5.59 41.80
C ALA A 471 -45.93 -5.00 43.12
N LEU A 472 -45.94 -5.78 44.20
CA LEU A 472 -46.20 -5.37 45.59
C LEU A 472 -45.16 -4.38 46.17
N ALA A 473 -43.86 -4.57 45.98
CA ALA A 473 -42.80 -3.64 46.40
C ALA A 473 -42.86 -2.31 45.62
N LEU A 474 -43.09 -2.36 44.31
CA LEU A 474 -43.29 -1.16 43.48
C LEU A 474 -44.60 -0.44 43.84
N ALA A 475 -45.69 -1.18 44.09
CA ALA A 475 -46.95 -0.60 44.58
C ALA A 475 -46.81 0.00 45.99
N ALA A 476 -46.00 -0.61 46.87
CA ALA A 476 -45.71 -0.09 48.21
C ALA A 476 -44.89 1.22 48.16
N LEU A 477 -43.88 1.29 47.29
CA LEU A 477 -43.09 2.52 47.07
C LEU A 477 -43.94 3.63 46.43
N ALA A 478 -44.79 3.29 45.46
CA ALA A 478 -45.72 4.23 44.85
C ALA A 478 -46.75 4.76 45.87
N SER A 479 -47.27 3.90 46.75
CA SER A 479 -48.21 4.32 47.80
C SER A 479 -47.55 5.14 48.92
N LEU A 480 -46.28 4.89 49.25
CA LEU A 480 -45.48 5.74 50.15
C LEU A 480 -45.18 7.12 49.54
N ALA A 481 -44.89 7.20 48.24
CA ALA A 481 -44.71 8.48 47.54
C ALA A 481 -46.00 9.32 47.49
N VAL A 482 -47.16 8.68 47.28
CA VAL A 482 -48.48 9.33 47.33
C VAL A 482 -48.85 9.78 48.75
N ALA A 483 -48.49 9.00 49.77
CA ALA A 483 -48.70 9.38 51.17
C ALA A 483 -47.81 10.56 51.61
N GLY A 484 -46.54 10.59 51.17
CA GLY A 484 -45.62 11.70 51.41
C GLY A 484 -45.97 12.99 50.66
N GLY A 485 -46.56 12.88 49.46
CA GLY A 485 -47.06 14.03 48.70
C GLY A 485 -48.31 14.67 49.32
N ARG A 486 -49.16 13.87 50.01
CA ARG A 486 -50.36 14.37 50.70
C ARG A 486 -50.07 15.10 52.01
N SER A 487 -49.00 14.75 52.73
CA SER A 487 -48.63 15.45 53.97
C SER A 487 -48.06 16.85 53.73
N ARG A 488 -47.37 17.08 52.59
CA ARG A 488 -46.85 18.40 52.20
C ARG A 488 -47.90 19.40 51.69
N ARG A 489 -49.07 18.94 51.23
CA ARG A 489 -50.17 19.83 50.77
C ARG A 489 -51.09 20.33 51.87
N ARG A 490 -50.92 19.89 53.13
CA ARG A 490 -51.69 20.37 54.29
C ARG A 490 -50.96 21.41 55.15
N GLY A 491 -49.78 21.87 54.73
CA GLY A 491 -48.93 22.81 55.46
C GLY A 491 -48.71 24.16 54.76
N ARG A 492 -49.64 24.64 53.94
CA ARG A 492 -49.66 26.01 53.42
C ARG A 492 -51.05 26.61 53.53
#